data_AF-A0A090R0M2-F1
#
_entry.id   AF-A0A090R0M2-F1
#
_cell.length_a   1.000
_cell.length_b   1.000
_cell.length_c   1.000
_cell.angle_alpha   90.00
_cell.angle_beta   90.00
_cell.angle_gamma   90.00
#
_symmetry.space_group_name_H-M   'P 1'
#
loop_
_entity.id
_entity.type
_entity.pdbx_description
1 polymer ?
#
loop_
_entity_poly.entity_id
_entity_poly.type
_entity_poly.pdbx_seq_one_letter_code
_entity_poly.pdbx_strand_id
1 'polypeptide(L)' 'MRSMKIITMPRVDDVIAPIFYTVPMQLLSYHVALIKGTDVDQPRNLAKAVTVE' A
#
# COMPACT_ATOMS: atom_id res chain seq x y z
N MET A 1 -15.87 13.45 -19.73
CA MET A 1 -14.56 12.93 -19.28
C MET A 1 -14.52 12.98 -17.77
N ARG A 2 -14.26 11.85 -17.09
CA ARG A 2 -14.14 11.79 -15.63
C ARG A 2 -12.90 12.59 -15.20
N SER A 3 -13.01 13.41 -14.16
CA SER A 3 -11.87 14.18 -13.64
C SER A 3 -10.80 13.24 -13.08
N MET A 4 -9.55 13.39 -13.51
CA MET A 4 -8.41 12.68 -12.96
C MET A 4 -8.08 13.25 -11.58
N LYS A 5 -7.91 12.40 -10.57
CA LYS A 5 -7.52 12.81 -9.22
C LYS A 5 -6.01 12.65 -9.07
N ILE A 6 -5.31 13.75 -8.80
CA ILE A 6 -3.85 13.78 -8.59
C ILE A 6 -3.58 13.89 -7.09
N ILE A 7 -2.66 13.06 -6.59
CA ILE A 7 -2.11 13.15 -5.22
C ILE A 7 -0.68 13.66 -5.34
N THR A 8 -0.46 14.92 -4.97
CA THR A 8 0.85 15.55 -5.05
C THR A 8 1.75 15.07 -3.91
N MET A 9 2.97 14.64 -4.26
CA MET A 9 4.00 14.24 -3.30
C MET A 9 5.13 15.29 -3.26
N PRO A 10 5.84 15.44 -2.14
CA PRO A 10 7.04 16.26 -2.10
C PRO A 10 8.13 15.69 -3.01
N ARG A 11 9.02 16.57 -3.48
CA ARG A 11 10.23 16.14 -4.18
C ARG A 11 11.16 15.44 -3.19
N VAL A 12 11.68 14.28 -3.57
CA VAL A 12 12.66 13.50 -2.82
C VAL A 12 13.81 13.12 -3.74
N ASP A 13 14.96 12.77 -3.18
CA ASP A 13 16.11 12.27 -3.95
C ASP A 13 15.75 10.98 -4.71
N ASP A 14 16.24 10.87 -5.94
CA ASP A 14 15.91 9.75 -6.84
C ASP A 14 16.32 8.40 -6.24
N VAL A 15 17.41 8.36 -5.46
CA VAL A 15 17.91 7.15 -4.80
C VAL A 15 16.94 6.63 -3.72
N ILE A 16 16.18 7.50 -3.05
CA ILE A 16 15.20 7.12 -2.02
C ILE A 16 13.76 7.12 -2.54
N ALA A 17 13.51 7.62 -3.75
CA ALA A 17 12.18 7.71 -4.33
C ALA A 17 11.40 6.37 -4.27
N PRO A 18 11.98 5.20 -4.61
CA PRO A 18 11.25 3.92 -4.54
C PRO A 18 10.70 3.61 -3.14
N ILE A 19 11.49 3.92 -2.10
CA ILE A 19 11.10 3.71 -0.70
C ILE A 19 10.00 4.71 -0.33
N PHE A 20 10.21 6.00 -0.64
CA PHE A 20 9.29 7.06 -0.28
C PHE A 20 7.90 6.87 -0.91
N TYR A 21 7.84 6.51 -2.19
CA TYR A 21 6.59 6.24 -2.90
C TYR A 21 5.91 4.93 -2.49
N THR A 22 6.58 4.06 -1.73
CA THR A 22 5.94 2.85 -1.17
C THR A 22 4.96 3.21 -0.04
N VAL A 23 5.23 4.26 0.74
CA VAL A 23 4.38 4.69 1.87
C VAL A 23 2.95 5.02 1.44
N PRO A 24 2.67 5.88 0.43
CA PRO A 24 1.31 6.14 0.01
C PRO A 24 0.60 4.89 -0.56
N MET A 25 1.34 3.93 -1.14
CA MET A 25 0.76 2.67 -1.62
C MET A 25 0.38 1.71 -0.49
N GLN A 26 1.18 1.67 0.58
CA GLN A 26 0.83 0.96 1.81
C GLN A 26 -0.42 1.57 2.45
N LEU A 27 -0.49 2.90 2.57
CA LEU A 27 -1.67 3.60 3.10
C LEU A 27 -2.90 3.38 2.23
N LEU A 28 -2.79 3.41 0.91
CA LEU A 28 -3.91 3.12 0.01
C LEU A 28 -4.45 1.70 0.25
N SER A 29 -3.56 0.72 0.32
CA SER A 29 -3.91 -0.68 0.57
C SER A 29 -4.64 -0.85 1.92
N TYR A 30 -4.11 -0.21 2.96
CA TYR A 30 -4.72 -0.20 4.30
C TYR A 30 -6.13 0.38 4.30
N HIS A 31 -6.33 1.58 3.73
CA HIS A 31 -7.64 2.23 3.73
C HIS A 31 -8.65 1.46 2.87
N VAL A 32 -8.23 0.87 1.75
CA VAL A 32 -9.09 0.01 0.94
C VAL A 32 -9.51 -1.23 1.73
N ALA A 33 -8.60 -1.86 2.48
CA ALA A 33 -8.92 -3.02 3.32
C ALA A 33 -9.92 -2.67 4.43
N LEU A 34 -9.76 -1.51 5.09
CA LEU A 34 -10.74 -1.01 6.07
C LEU A 34 -12.13 -0.78 5.45
N ILE A 35 -12.19 -0.11 4.28
CA ILE A 35 -13.46 0.12 3.56
C ILE A 35 -14.13 -1.20 3.17
N LYS A 36 -13.33 -2.20 2.80
CA LYS A 36 -13.82 -3.54 2.43
C LYS A 36 -14.12 -4.43 3.65
N GLY A 37 -13.79 -4.01 4.87
CA GLY A 37 -13.96 -4.81 6.08
C GLY A 37 -13.13 -6.09 6.12
N THR A 38 -11.96 -6.10 5.47
CA THR A 38 -11.04 -7.26 5.48
C THR A 38 -10.02 -7.15 6.60
N ASP A 39 -9.64 -8.28 7.19
CA ASP A 39 -8.56 -8.34 8.19
C ASP A 39 -7.21 -8.00 7.55
N VAL A 40 -6.62 -6.88 7.97
CA VAL A 40 -5.33 -6.38 7.46
C VAL A 40 -4.17 -7.15 8.09
N ASP A 41 -4.30 -7.53 9.35
CA ASP A 41 -3.22 -8.17 10.12
C ASP A 41 -3.14 -9.67 9.81
N GLN A 42 -4.28 -10.28 9.44
CA GLN A 42 -4.38 -11.69 9.07
C GLN A 42 -5.11 -11.88 7.72
N PRO A 43 -4.46 -11.52 6.59
CA PRO A 43 -5.06 -11.66 5.28
C PRO A 43 -5.34 -13.13 4.93
N ARG A 44 -6.47 -13.35 4.24
CA ARG A 44 -6.91 -14.70 3.85
C ARG A 44 -5.83 -15.42 3.04
N ASN A 45 -5.61 -16.70 3.35
CA ASN A 45 -4.67 -17.60 2.67
C ASN A 45 -3.18 -17.22 2.81
N LEU A 46 -2.82 -16.31 3.72
CA LEU A 46 -1.44 -15.92 3.95
C LEU A 46 -1.03 -16.22 5.39
N ALA A 47 0.27 -16.44 5.55
CA ALA A 47 0.95 -16.52 6.84
C ALA A 47 2.13 -15.53 6.83
N LYS A 48 2.60 -15.15 8.02
CA LYS A 48 3.73 -14.22 8.15
C LYS A 48 5.02 -14.77 7.54
N ALA A 49 5.23 -16.08 7.63
CA ALA A 49 6.36 -16.80 7.07
C ALA A 49 5.90 -18.20 6.65
N VAL A 50 6.50 -18.74 5.60
CA VAL A 50 6.31 -20.13 5.16
C VAL A 50 7.53 -20.91 5.61
N THR A 51 7.32 -21.94 6.43
CA THR A 51 8.41 -22.72 7.06
C THR A 51 8.39 -24.19 6.66
N VAL A 52 7.47 -24.60 5.79
CA VAL A 52 7.34 -25.96 5.27
C VAL A 52 7.47 -25.90 3.75
N GLU A 53 8.14 -26.89 3.17
CA GLU A 53 8.31 -27.06 1.71
C GLU A 53 7.10 -27.76 1.08
#